data_AF-A0AB38C125-F1
#
_entry.id   AF-A0AB38C125-F1
#
_cell.length_a   1.000
_cell.length_b   1.000
_cell.length_c   1.000
_cell.angle_alpha   90.00
_cell.angle_beta   90.00
_cell.angle_gamma   90.00
#
_symmetry.space_group_name_H-M   'P 1'
#
loop_
_entity.id
_entity.type
_entity.pdbx_description
1 polymer ?
#
loop_
_entity_poly.entity_id
_entity_poly.type
_entity_poly.pdbx_seq_one_letter_code
_entity_poly.pdbx_strand_id
1 'polypeptide(L)'
;MSNDLAGSMRFGTTPDVPRKTIEVLRLSDNLNRMALQHLNLIESAPTKTQLAYAHGRADGYIEGLDEGGALTGQQGAVLQNAFKSAHDTRLAQLQSQDR
;
A
#
# COMPACT_ATOMS: atom_id res chain seq x y z
N MET A 1 -20.03 -29.11 30.61
CA MET A 1 -20.59 -28.61 29.33
C MET A 1 -21.09 -27.20 29.56
N SER A 2 -21.00 -26.35 28.52
CA SER A 2 -21.22 -24.89 28.46
C SER A 2 -19.99 -24.06 28.81
N ASN A 3 -19.27 -23.54 27.80
CA ASN A 3 -19.43 -22.22 27.14
C ASN A 3 -19.05 -21.09 28.11
N ASP A 4 -18.07 -20.22 27.87
CA ASP A 4 -17.81 -19.48 26.64
C ASP A 4 -16.30 -19.32 26.35
N LEU A 5 -15.90 -19.71 25.15
CA LEU A 5 -14.72 -19.17 24.49
C LEU A 5 -15.01 -17.70 24.18
N ALA A 6 -14.58 -16.82 25.08
CA ALA A 6 -14.52 -15.38 24.82
C ALA A 6 -13.49 -15.13 23.70
N GLY A 7 -13.99 -15.28 22.47
CA GLY A 7 -13.37 -14.77 21.26
C GLY A 7 -13.26 -13.26 21.37
N SER A 8 -12.15 -12.79 21.93
CA SER A 8 -11.65 -11.46 21.62
C SER A 8 -10.80 -11.57 20.36
N MET A 9 -11.48 -11.79 19.22
CA MET A 9 -10.94 -11.27 17.98
C MET A 9 -10.81 -9.77 18.18
N ARG A 10 -9.62 -9.33 18.55
CA ARG A 10 -9.23 -7.93 18.43
C ARG A 10 -9.35 -7.60 16.97
N PHE A 11 -10.49 -7.02 16.60
CA PHE A 11 -10.64 -6.20 15.41
C PHE A 11 -9.68 -5.02 15.57
N GLY A 12 -8.41 -5.27 15.26
CA GLY A 12 -7.43 -4.24 14.99
C GLY A 12 -7.85 -3.58 13.68
N THR A 13 -8.23 -2.32 13.78
CA THR A 13 -8.53 -1.42 12.68
C THR A 13 -7.56 -1.58 11.50
N THR A 14 -8.12 -1.82 10.32
CA THR A 14 -7.74 -1.27 9.00
C THR A 14 -6.54 -0.31 8.97
N PRO A 15 -5.71 -0.31 7.90
CA PRO A 15 -4.69 -1.26 7.52
C PRO A 15 -3.29 -0.65 7.70
N ASP A 16 -2.48 -1.19 8.61
CA ASP A 16 -1.00 -1.12 8.51
C ASP A 16 -0.47 -2.04 7.36
N VAL A 17 -1.36 -2.40 6.42
CA VAL A 17 -1.21 -3.51 5.48
C VAL A 17 -0.29 -3.16 4.31
N PRO A 18 -0.35 -1.97 3.66
CA PRO A 18 0.48 -1.72 2.50
C PRO A 18 1.99 -1.86 2.77
N ARG A 19 2.47 -1.32 3.90
CA ARG A 19 3.88 -1.43 4.32
C ARG A 19 4.27 -2.87 4.61
N LYS A 20 3.50 -3.56 5.45
CA LYS A 20 3.73 -4.97 5.78
C LYS A 20 3.66 -5.88 4.55
N THR A 21 2.78 -5.58 3.60
CA THR A 21 2.67 -6.30 2.34
C THR A 21 3.95 -6.18 1.51
N ILE A 22 4.49 -4.97 1.38
CA ILE A 22 5.77 -4.74 0.69
C ILE A 22 6.90 -5.49 1.40
N GLU A 23 6.96 -5.44 2.73
CA GLU A 23 7.99 -6.13 3.53
C GLU A 23 7.93 -7.66 3.40
N VAL A 24 6.75 -8.25 3.22
CA VAL A 24 6.55 -9.70 3.08
C VAL A 24 6.89 -10.20 1.66
N LEU A 25 6.83 -9.33 0.65
CA LEU A 25 7.33 -9.68 -0.67
C LEU A 25 8.83 -9.95 -0.59
N ARG A 26 9.29 -11.07 -1.16
CA ARG A 26 10.72 -11.44 -1.21
C ARG A 26 11.49 -10.55 -2.22
N LEU A 27 11.46 -9.24 -2.01
CA LEU A 27 12.20 -8.26 -2.81
C LEU A 27 13.60 -8.07 -2.22
N SER A 28 14.51 -7.52 -3.01
CA SER A 28 15.77 -7.03 -2.46
C SER A 28 15.53 -5.82 -1.56
N ASP A 29 16.44 -5.58 -0.61
CA ASP A 29 16.35 -4.44 0.30
C ASP A 29 16.29 -3.08 -0.42
N ASN A 30 16.86 -2.99 -1.63
CA ASN A 30 16.77 -1.77 -2.43
C ASN A 30 15.36 -1.56 -2.99
N LEU A 31 14.77 -2.62 -3.55
CA LEU A 31 13.40 -2.60 -4.09
C LEU A 31 12.38 -2.35 -2.98
N ASN A 32 12.56 -2.95 -1.80
CA ASN A 32 11.76 -2.69 -0.61
C ASN A 32 11.82 -1.21 -0.20
N ARG A 33 13.02 -0.64 -0.09
CA ARG A 33 13.20 0.78 0.26
C ARG A 33 12.54 1.71 -0.74
N MET A 34 12.70 1.43 -2.04
CA MET A 34 12.05 2.22 -3.09
C MET A 34 10.52 2.11 -3.04
N ALA A 35 9.98 0.90 -2.89
CA ALA A 35 8.54 0.70 -2.78
C ALA A 35 7.96 1.41 -1.54
N LEU A 36 8.63 1.33 -0.39
CA LEU A 36 8.25 2.06 0.82
C LEU A 36 8.35 3.58 0.63
N GLN A 37 9.33 4.08 -0.14
CA GLN A 37 9.42 5.50 -0.48
C GLN A 37 8.21 5.95 -1.32
N HIS A 38 7.82 5.21 -2.35
CA HIS A 38 6.65 5.51 -3.15
C HIS A 38 5.36 5.46 -2.32
N LEU A 39 5.24 4.47 -1.43
CA LEU A 39 4.13 4.38 -0.49
C LEU A 39 4.05 5.61 0.43
N ASN A 40 5.18 6.05 0.99
CA ASN A 40 5.23 7.27 1.81
C ASN A 40 4.80 8.51 1.04
N LEU A 41 5.16 8.64 -0.24
CA LEU A 41 4.73 9.76 -1.08
C LEU A 41 3.21 9.78 -1.27
N ILE A 42 2.59 8.62 -1.43
CA ILE A 42 1.13 8.50 -1.52
C ILE A 42 0.49 8.88 -0.18
N GLU A 43 0.95 8.29 0.92
CA GLU A 43 0.37 8.49 2.26
C GLU A 43 0.51 9.92 2.78
N SER A 44 1.58 10.62 2.41
CA SER A 44 1.85 12.00 2.84
C SER A 44 1.30 13.08 1.90
N ALA A 45 0.69 12.70 0.77
CA ALA A 45 0.22 13.66 -0.23
C ALA A 45 -0.81 14.64 0.38
N PRO A 46 -0.56 15.96 0.35
CA PRO A 46 -1.41 16.94 1.04
C PRO A 46 -2.66 17.34 0.24
N THR A 47 -2.69 17.09 -1.07
CA THR A 47 -3.82 17.45 -1.94
C THR A 47 -4.17 16.31 -2.89
N LYS A 48 -5.39 16.32 -3.44
CA LYS A 48 -5.85 15.30 -4.41
C LYS A 48 -4.97 15.28 -5.67
N THR A 49 -4.49 16.44 -6.13
CA THR A 49 -3.57 16.55 -7.27
C THR A 49 -2.22 15.89 -6.98
N GLN A 50 -1.64 16.17 -5.80
CA GLN A 50 -0.36 15.55 -5.42
C GLN A 50 -0.51 14.05 -5.19
N LEU A 51 -1.66 13.61 -4.66
CA LEU A 51 -1.98 12.20 -4.48
C LEU A 51 -2.04 11.46 -5.82
N ALA A 52 -2.74 12.02 -6.81
CA ALA A 52 -2.81 11.43 -8.15
C ALA A 52 -1.42 11.31 -8.80
N TYR A 53 -0.57 12.34 -8.66
CA TYR A 53 0.80 12.31 -9.16
C TYR A 53 1.66 11.25 -8.45
N ALA A 54 1.57 11.17 -7.12
CA ALA A 54 2.31 10.17 -6.34
C ALA A 54 1.90 8.73 -6.70
N HIS A 55 0.60 8.48 -6.89
CA HIS A 55 0.10 7.17 -7.28
C HIS A 55 0.55 6.79 -8.69
N GLY A 56 0.41 7.69 -9.68
CA GLY A 56 0.86 7.42 -11.05
C GLY A 56 2.37 7.16 -11.14
N ARG A 57 3.17 7.84 -10.32
CA ARG A 57 4.62 7.56 -10.22
C ARG A 57 4.89 6.17 -9.63
N ALA A 58 4.10 5.73 -8.67
CA ALA A 58 4.23 4.40 -8.07
C ALA A 58 3.83 3.30 -9.07
N ASP A 59 2.80 3.53 -9.88
CA ASP A 59 2.38 2.59 -10.93
C ASP A 59 3.45 2.44 -12.02
N GLY A 60 3.98 3.55 -12.55
CA GLY A 60 5.07 3.50 -13.53
C GLY A 60 6.36 2.87 -12.98
N TYR A 61 6.59 2.93 -11.67
CA TYR A 61 7.68 2.19 -11.03
C TYR A 61 7.44 0.67 -11.07
N ILE A 62 6.22 0.20 -10.76
CA ILE A 62 5.88 -1.23 -10.83
C ILE A 62 6.04 -1.74 -12.26
N GLU A 63 5.48 -1.02 -13.24
CA GLU A 63 5.58 -1.40 -14.66
C GLU A 63 7.05 -1.58 -15.08
N GLY A 64 7.92 -0.64 -14.72
CA GLY A 64 9.35 -0.76 -15.02
C GLY A 64 10.05 -1.93 -14.33
N LEU A 65 9.59 -2.35 -13.14
CA LEU A 65 10.13 -3.53 -12.47
C LEU A 65 9.66 -4.85 -13.10
N ASP A 66 8.39 -4.92 -13.51
CA ASP A 66 7.81 -6.08 -14.16
C ASP A 66 8.45 -6.31 -15.54
N GLU A 67 8.64 -5.24 -16.33
CA GLU A 67 9.33 -5.30 -17.63
C GLU A 67 10.80 -5.74 -17.51
N GLY A 68 11.47 -5.34 -16.44
CA GLY A 68 12.85 -5.73 -16.15
C GLY A 68 13.01 -7.16 -15.60
N GLY A 69 11.92 -7.89 -15.39
CA GLY A 69 11.94 -9.22 -14.75
C GLY A 69 12.35 -9.18 -13.27
N ALA A 70 12.34 -8.01 -12.64
CA ALA A 70 12.70 -7.84 -11.23
C ALA A 70 11.59 -8.33 -10.28
N LEU A 71 10.36 -8.44 -10.80
CA LEU A 71 9.20 -8.98 -10.12
C LEU A 71 8.55 -10.06 -10.99
N THR A 72 7.95 -11.06 -10.32
CA THR A 72 6.93 -11.88 -10.97
C THR A 72 5.62 -11.11 -11.05
N GLY A 73 4.75 -11.42 -12.03
CA GLY A 73 3.46 -10.73 -12.17
C GLY A 73 2.58 -10.81 -10.91
N GLN A 74 2.72 -11.86 -10.09
CA GLN A 74 2.03 -11.95 -8.80
C GLN A 74 2.60 -10.94 -7.78
N GLN A 75 3.92 -10.74 -7.74
CA GLN A 75 4.55 -9.75 -6.87
C GLN A 75 4.20 -8.32 -7.31
N GLY A 76 4.19 -8.05 -8.62
CA GLY A 76 3.73 -6.77 -9.19
C GLY A 76 2.27 -6.47 -8.81
N ALA A 77 1.36 -7.44 -8.96
CA ALA A 77 -0.04 -7.28 -8.56
C ALA A 77 -0.22 -7.00 -7.07
N VAL A 78 0.58 -7.63 -6.20
CA VAL A 78 0.54 -7.37 -4.76
C VAL A 78 1.03 -5.95 -4.42
N LEU A 79 2.10 -5.48 -5.07
CA LEU A 79 2.58 -4.10 -4.95
C LEU A 79 1.53 -3.09 -5.44
N GLN A 80 0.92 -3.35 -6.59
CA GLN A 80 -0.11 -2.48 -7.16
C GLN A 80 -1.32 -2.35 -6.20
N ASN A 81 -1.76 -3.48 -5.63
CA ASN A 81 -2.82 -3.47 -4.63
C ASN A 81 -2.44 -2.67 -3.38
N ALA A 82 -1.19 -2.77 -2.92
CA ALA A 82 -0.71 -2.00 -1.77
C ALA A 82 -0.75 -0.49 -2.05
N PHE A 83 -0.22 -0.04 -3.19
CA PHE A 83 -0.25 1.39 -3.55
C PHE A 83 -1.67 1.90 -3.81
N LYS A 84 -2.52 1.12 -4.48
CA LYS A 84 -3.92 1.45 -4.68
C LYS A 84 -4.66 1.61 -3.35
N SER A 85 -4.46 0.67 -2.41
CA SER A 85 -5.09 0.75 -1.08
C SER A 85 -4.64 1.99 -0.31
N ALA A 86 -3.36 2.37 -0.41
CA ALA A 86 -2.85 3.58 0.21
C ALA A 86 -3.43 4.84 -0.43
N HIS A 87 -3.56 4.86 -1.76
CA HIS A 87 -4.19 5.94 -2.50
C HIS A 87 -5.65 6.14 -2.05
N ASP A 88 -6.43 5.07 -2.03
CA ASP A 88 -7.85 5.12 -1.70
C ASP A 88 -8.06 5.57 -0.24
N THR A 89 -7.21 5.10 0.67
CA THR A 89 -7.22 5.54 2.08
C THR A 89 -6.91 7.02 2.19
N ARG A 90 -5.87 7.51 1.51
CA ARG A 90 -5.49 8.93 1.57
C ARG A 90 -6.53 9.82 0.92
N LEU A 91 -7.12 9.40 -0.18
CA LEU A 91 -8.19 10.12 -0.86
C LEU A 91 -9.41 10.31 0.06
N ALA A 92 -9.81 9.25 0.78
CA ALA A 92 -10.90 9.32 1.74
C ALA A 92 -10.60 10.32 2.88
N GLN A 93 -9.37 10.32 3.41
CA GLN A 93 -8.95 11.29 4.42
C GLN A 93 -9.03 12.73 3.91
N LEU A 94 -8.51 13.01 2.72
CA LEU A 94 -8.57 14.34 2.11
C LEU A 94 -10.02 14.80 1.90
N GLN A 95 -10.90 13.91 1.44
CA GLN A 95 -12.32 14.21 1.28
C GLN A 95 -13.05 14.47 2.60
N SER A 96 -12.61 13.85 3.69
CA SER A 96 -13.18 14.07 5.03
C SER A 96 -12.76 15.41 5.64
N GLN A 97 -11.62 15.97 5.22
CA GLN A 97 -11.11 17.27 5.70
C GLN A 97 -11.78 18.47 5.01
N ASP A 98 -12.36 18.26 3.82
CA ASP A 98 -13.06 19.28 3.05
C ASP A 98 -14.53 19.49 3.50
N ARG A 99 -15.00 18.80 4.55
CA ARG A 99 -16.37 18.85 5.08
C ARG A 99 -16.44 19.59 6.42
#